data_AF-A0A9R1QGA1-F1
#
_entry.id   AF-A0A9R1QGA1-F1
#
_cell.length_a   1.000
_cell.length_b   1.000
_cell.length_c   1.000
_cell.angle_alpha   90.00
_cell.angle_beta   90.00
_cell.angle_gamma   90.00
#
_symmetry.space_group_name_H-M   'P 1'
#
loop_
_entity.id
_entity.type
_entity.pdbx_description
1 polymer ?
#
loop_
_entity_poly.entity_id
_entity_poly.type
_entity_poly.pdbx_seq_one_letter_code
_entity_poly.pdbx_strand_id
1 'polypeptide(L)'
;MYLHSTLTCRSGSALMLSLIYSEMLKTLRLYGLLDFDEEIYFPHDLNGRPRGYDKRRSKFCDEPNIMTAKSLLVEILQTLKGMFWPFQSNQSSSLFLNAVAANHHGPGNVGGSQARSHGNIRLMRGVWTNVRFGDMRRALAACERLILLNHNPCELRDYAALLYHCGYYKDCLQYLTSYQNAMVGQPRTNPLEMLEDDAVNTLTARVNLILAEDGWDSHRPAASYWTKNSEPW
;
A
#
# COMPACT_ATOMS: atom_id res chain seq x y z
N MET A 1 -9.85 -2.64 22.89
CA MET A 1 -10.43 -1.28 23.02
C MET A 1 -11.10 -0.79 21.74
N TYR A 2 -10.46 -0.86 20.56
CA TYR A 2 -11.03 -0.28 19.32
C TYR A 2 -12.39 -0.89 18.89
N LEU A 3 -12.53 -2.22 18.90
CA LEU A 3 -13.78 -2.88 18.53
C LEU A 3 -14.95 -2.51 19.47
N HIS A 4 -14.69 -2.47 20.78
CA HIS A 4 -15.70 -2.06 21.76
C HIS A 4 -16.16 -0.63 21.48
N SER A 5 -15.25 0.34 21.35
CA SER A 5 -15.58 1.73 21.02
C SER A 5 -16.31 1.86 19.68
N THR A 6 -15.95 1.04 18.68
CA THR A 6 -16.61 1.05 17.37
C THR A 6 -18.05 0.53 17.47
N LEU A 7 -18.26 -0.55 18.24
CA LEU A 7 -19.57 -1.19 18.39
C LEU A 7 -20.50 -0.43 19.34
N THR A 8 -20.00 0.05 20.48
CA THR A 8 -20.84 0.69 21.51
C THR A 8 -21.02 2.19 21.29
N CYS A 9 -19.97 2.89 20.86
CA CYS A 9 -20.00 4.35 20.69
C CYS A 9 -20.19 4.79 19.23
N ARG A 10 -20.27 3.86 18.27
CA ARG A 10 -20.23 4.14 16.81
C ARG A 10 -19.04 5.04 16.45
N SER A 11 -17.94 4.91 17.20
CA SER A 11 -16.73 5.71 17.04
C SER A 11 -15.63 4.82 16.45
N GLY A 12 -15.62 4.70 15.13
CA GLY A 12 -14.59 4.01 14.36
C GLY A 12 -14.38 4.71 13.02
N SER A 13 -13.34 4.33 12.29
CA SER A 13 -13.14 4.84 10.93
C SER A 13 -14.34 4.45 10.05
N ALA A 14 -14.61 5.26 9.02
CA ALA A 14 -15.65 4.93 8.04
C ALA A 14 -15.47 3.52 7.47
N LEU A 15 -14.22 3.10 7.26
CA LEU A 15 -13.84 1.75 6.85
C LEU A 15 -14.29 0.65 7.83
N MET A 16 -13.97 0.78 9.12
CA MET A 16 -14.33 -0.23 10.10
C MET A 16 -15.85 -0.30 10.29
N LEU A 17 -16.51 0.85 10.32
CA LEU A 17 -17.97 0.92 10.40
C LEU A 17 -18.63 0.30 9.17
N SER A 18 -18.06 0.49 7.98
CA SER A 18 -18.55 -0.14 6.75
C SER A 18 -18.41 -1.65 6.81
N LEU A 19 -17.25 -2.17 7.23
CA LEU A 19 -17.06 -3.61 7.40
C LEU A 19 -18.13 -4.21 8.34
N ILE A 20 -18.29 -3.62 9.52
CA ILE A 20 -19.26 -4.09 10.53
C ILE A 20 -20.68 -4.03 9.97
N TYR A 21 -21.10 -2.90 9.38
CA TYR A 21 -22.45 -2.77 8.83
C TYR A 21 -22.69 -3.76 7.70
N SER A 22 -21.67 -4.08 6.89
CA SER A 22 -21.85 -4.99 5.75
C SER A 22 -22.13 -6.40 6.22
N GLU A 23 -21.43 -6.84 7.26
CA GLU A 23 -21.64 -8.15 7.87
C GLU A 23 -22.96 -8.21 8.65
N MET A 24 -23.36 -7.12 9.31
CA MET A 24 -24.67 -7.04 9.95
C MET A 24 -25.82 -7.16 8.94
N LEU A 25 -25.76 -6.43 7.82
CA LEU A 25 -26.79 -6.48 6.78
C LEU A 25 -26.88 -7.85 6.10
N LYS A 26 -25.73 -8.46 5.78
CA LYS A 26 -25.67 -9.85 5.28
C LYS A 26 -26.28 -10.84 6.26
N THR A 27 -25.98 -10.69 7.55
CA THR A 27 -26.48 -11.57 8.61
C THR A 27 -27.99 -11.43 8.78
N LEU A 28 -28.51 -10.19 8.82
CA LEU A 28 -29.95 -9.92 8.90
C LEU A 28 -30.71 -10.50 7.71
N ARG A 29 -30.13 -10.43 6.50
CA ARG A 29 -30.67 -11.06 5.31
C ARG A 29 -30.68 -12.59 5.41
N LEU A 30 -29.61 -13.21 5.89
CA LEU A 30 -29.54 -14.66 6.10
C LEU A 30 -30.63 -15.16 7.07
N TYR A 31 -30.99 -14.33 8.06
CA TYR A 31 -32.09 -14.61 9.00
C TYR A 31 -33.49 -14.29 8.45
N GLY A 32 -33.61 -13.80 7.20
CA GLY A 32 -34.90 -13.46 6.59
C GLY A 32 -35.55 -12.19 7.16
N LEU A 33 -34.77 -11.32 7.82
CA LEU A 33 -35.25 -10.04 8.35
C LEU A 33 -35.15 -8.89 7.33
N LEU A 34 -34.45 -9.13 6.22
CA LEU A 34 -34.29 -8.19 5.11
C LEU A 34 -34.62 -8.91 3.79
N ASP A 35 -35.60 -8.37 3.06
CA ASP A 35 -36.10 -8.92 1.79
C ASP A 35 -35.40 -8.31 0.55
N PHE A 36 -34.31 -7.58 0.73
CA PHE A 36 -33.60 -6.89 -0.35
C PHE A 36 -32.09 -6.92 -0.19
N ASP A 37 -31.41 -6.69 -1.31
CA ASP A 37 -29.95 -6.69 -1.38
C ASP A 37 -29.43 -5.29 -1.02
N GLU A 38 -28.86 -5.17 0.17
CA GLU A 38 -28.26 -3.92 0.64
C GLU A 38 -26.75 -3.93 0.43
N GLU A 39 -26.24 -2.85 -0.16
CA GLU A 39 -24.82 -2.51 -0.16
C GLU A 39 -24.56 -1.39 0.84
N ILE A 40 -23.32 -0.95 0.96
CA ILE A 40 -22.99 0.19 1.83
C ILE A 40 -22.76 1.41 0.99
N TYR A 41 -23.45 2.49 1.33
CA TYR A 41 -23.06 3.82 0.94
C TYR A 41 -21.89 4.27 1.82
N PHE A 42 -20.72 4.43 1.23
CA PHE A 42 -19.50 4.88 1.90
C PHE A 42 -19.32 6.40 1.78
N PRO A 43 -19.05 7.09 2.90
CA PRO A 43 -18.81 8.51 2.90
C PRO A 43 -17.38 8.82 2.44
N HIS A 44 -17.23 9.66 1.42
CA HIS A 44 -15.93 10.23 1.03
C HIS A 44 -15.63 11.56 1.75
N ASP A 45 -16.53 12.00 2.62
CA ASP A 45 -16.39 13.21 3.45
C ASP A 45 -15.88 12.89 4.87
N LEU A 46 -15.11 13.81 5.44
CA LEU A 46 -14.42 13.62 6.74
C LEU A 46 -15.35 13.30 7.92
N ASN A 47 -16.61 13.72 7.86
CA ASN A 47 -17.59 13.55 8.93
C ASN A 47 -18.70 12.56 8.60
N GLY A 48 -18.70 12.03 7.38
CA GLY A 48 -19.75 11.14 6.93
C GLY A 48 -19.67 9.80 7.65
N ARG A 49 -20.82 9.14 7.76
CA ARG A 49 -20.92 7.78 8.30
C ARG A 49 -21.48 6.85 7.24
N PRO A 50 -20.97 5.62 7.16
CA PRO A 50 -21.51 4.64 6.23
C PRO A 50 -22.96 4.31 6.57
N ARG A 51 -23.74 4.03 5.53
CA ARG A 51 -25.18 3.75 5.63
C ARG A 51 -25.54 2.58 4.73
N GLY A 52 -26.59 1.84 5.10
CA GLY A 52 -27.20 0.84 4.21
C GLY A 52 -27.73 1.52 2.94
N TYR A 53 -27.45 0.91 1.80
CA TYR A 53 -27.84 1.38 0.49
C TYR A 53 -28.82 0.39 -0.14
N ASP A 54 -30.07 0.83 -0.30
CA ASP A 54 -31.10 0.07 -0.97
C ASP A 54 -30.93 0.19 -2.49
N LYS A 55 -30.47 -0.89 -3.13
CA LYS A 55 -30.29 -0.96 -4.59
C LYS A 55 -31.56 -0.67 -5.38
N ARG A 56 -32.75 -0.90 -4.81
CA ARG A 56 -34.04 -0.62 -5.49
C ARG A 56 -34.27 0.88 -5.70
N ARG A 57 -33.60 1.72 -4.92
CA ARG A 57 -33.70 3.19 -5.00
C ARG A 57 -32.51 3.81 -5.73
N SER A 58 -31.77 3.01 -6.50
CA SER A 58 -30.50 3.44 -7.06
C SER A 58 -30.63 4.60 -8.03
N LYS A 59 -29.77 5.60 -7.85
CA LYS A 59 -29.54 6.68 -8.82
C LYS A 59 -28.14 6.53 -9.38
N PHE A 60 -27.97 6.85 -10.66
CA PHE A 60 -26.67 6.80 -11.34
C PHE A 60 -25.58 7.62 -10.61
N CYS A 61 -25.95 8.72 -9.97
CA CYS A 61 -25.03 9.56 -9.19
C CYS A 61 -24.51 8.90 -7.89
N ASP A 62 -25.13 7.82 -7.42
CA ASP A 62 -24.77 7.17 -6.16
C ASP A 62 -23.66 6.12 -6.34
N GLU A 63 -23.48 5.59 -7.56
CA GLU A 63 -22.49 4.56 -7.89
C GLU A 63 -21.08 4.78 -7.33
N PRO A 64 -20.45 5.97 -7.37
CA PRO A 64 -19.10 6.16 -6.84
C PRO A 64 -19.01 6.05 -5.31
N ASN A 65 -20.14 6.11 -4.62
CA ASN A 65 -20.21 6.03 -3.15
C ASN A 65 -20.73 4.65 -2.71
N ILE A 66 -21.08 3.76 -3.63
CA ILE A 66 -21.49 2.40 -3.31
C ILE A 66 -20.24 1.53 -3.12
N MET A 67 -20.12 0.99 -1.92
CA MET A 67 -19.00 0.16 -1.51
C MET A 67 -19.33 -1.32 -1.73
N THR A 68 -18.72 -1.88 -2.78
CA THR A 68 -18.66 -3.33 -3.01
C THR A 68 -17.65 -3.99 -2.07
N ALA A 69 -17.70 -5.33 -1.95
CA ALA A 69 -16.67 -6.08 -1.22
C ALA A 69 -15.26 -5.86 -1.78
N LYS A 70 -15.14 -5.72 -3.11
CA LYS A 70 -13.85 -5.43 -3.77
C LYS A 70 -13.35 -4.05 -3.40
N SER A 71 -14.17 -3.01 -3.52
CA SER A 71 -13.75 -1.64 -3.18
C SER A 71 -13.45 -1.49 -1.70
N LEU A 72 -14.18 -2.19 -0.81
CA LEU A 72 -13.88 -2.19 0.62
C LEU A 72 -12.51 -2.80 0.90
N LEU A 73 -12.20 -3.93 0.25
CA LEU A 73 -10.91 -4.57 0.38
C LEU A 73 -9.78 -3.68 -0.14
N VAL A 74 -9.98 -3.00 -1.27
CA VAL A 74 -9.04 -2.02 -1.82
C VAL A 74 -8.75 -0.90 -0.81
N GLU A 75 -9.79 -0.30 -0.24
CA GLU A 75 -9.65 0.79 0.75
C GLU A 75 -8.92 0.34 2.02
N ILE A 76 -9.23 -0.87 2.52
CA ILE A 76 -8.51 -1.46 3.65
C ILE A 76 -7.03 -1.61 3.30
N LEU A 77 -6.71 -2.17 2.13
CA LEU A 77 -5.33 -2.41 1.71
C LEU A 77 -4.56 -1.10 1.46
N GLN A 78 -5.18 -0.08 0.86
CA GLN A 78 -4.58 1.24 0.69
C GLN A 78 -4.29 1.91 2.03
N THR A 79 -5.23 1.82 2.98
CA THR A 79 -5.03 2.30 4.35
C THR A 79 -3.87 1.57 5.02
N LEU A 80 -3.82 0.24 4.93
CA LEU A 80 -2.72 -0.55 5.50
C LEU A 80 -1.38 -0.22 4.84
N LYS A 81 -1.35 -0.10 3.51
CA LYS A 81 -0.16 0.31 2.75
C LYS A 81 0.38 1.65 3.26
N GLY A 82 -0.47 2.67 3.37
CA GLY A 82 -0.06 3.98 3.88
C GLY A 82 0.42 3.94 5.33
N MET A 83 -0.32 3.24 6.20
CA MET A 83 0.02 3.11 7.64
C MET A 83 1.35 2.38 7.87
N PHE A 84 1.65 1.38 7.04
CA PHE A 84 2.87 0.59 7.16
C PHE A 84 3.99 1.04 6.21
N TRP A 85 3.79 2.08 5.40
CA TRP A 85 4.83 2.58 4.51
C TRP A 85 6.04 3.08 5.33
N PRO A 86 7.25 2.53 5.13
CA PRO A 86 8.40 2.86 5.98
C PRO A 86 9.06 4.19 5.63
N PHE A 87 8.81 4.73 4.44
CA PHE A 87 9.42 5.96 3.94
C PHE A 87 8.47 7.15 4.18
N GLN A 88 8.24 7.49 5.44
CA GLN A 88 7.43 8.67 5.80
C GLN A 88 8.35 9.90 5.78
N SER A 89 8.28 10.70 4.71
CA SER A 89 8.96 12.00 4.65
C SER A 89 7.92 13.09 4.39
N ASN A 90 8.04 14.20 5.13
CA ASN A 90 7.19 15.38 4.97
C ASN A 90 7.45 16.16 3.66
N GLN A 91 8.43 15.73 2.85
CA GLN A 91 8.92 16.50 1.71
C GLN A 91 8.27 16.12 0.37
N SER A 92 7.69 14.92 0.23
CA SER A 92 6.97 14.56 -1.00
C SER A 92 5.57 14.03 -0.69
N SER A 93 4.61 14.40 -1.54
CA SER A 93 3.20 14.03 -1.40
C SER A 93 2.92 12.57 -1.75
N SER A 94 3.86 11.85 -2.37
CA SER A 94 3.65 10.46 -2.80
C SER A 94 4.55 9.46 -2.09
N LEU A 95 3.98 8.30 -1.77
CA LEU A 95 4.67 7.19 -1.11
C LEU A 95 5.87 6.72 -1.95
N PHE A 96 5.69 6.63 -3.26
CA PHE A 96 6.71 6.25 -4.22
C PHE A 96 7.93 7.16 -4.19
N LEU A 97 7.73 8.47 -4.31
CA LEU A 97 8.83 9.44 -4.34
C LEU A 97 9.62 9.40 -3.03
N ASN A 98 8.94 9.23 -1.90
CA ASN A 98 9.61 9.07 -0.61
C ASN A 98 10.50 7.81 -0.57
N ALA A 99 10.04 6.69 -1.15
CA ALA A 99 10.83 5.47 -1.23
C ALA A 99 12.03 5.61 -2.17
N VAL A 100 11.87 6.27 -3.32
CA VAL A 100 12.99 6.52 -4.24
C VAL A 100 14.01 7.50 -3.64
N ALA A 101 13.55 8.55 -2.97
CA ALA A 101 14.43 9.51 -2.30
C ALA A 101 15.30 8.85 -1.20
N ALA A 102 14.77 7.83 -0.52
CA ALA A 102 15.54 7.05 0.45
C ALA A 102 16.76 6.33 -0.18
N ASN A 103 16.78 6.12 -1.51
CA ASN A 103 17.90 5.48 -2.20
C ASN A 103 19.18 6.32 -2.21
N HIS A 104 19.09 7.64 -2.10
CA HIS A 104 20.25 8.55 -2.13
C HIS A 104 21.09 8.49 -0.85
N HIS A 105 20.56 7.91 0.22
CA HIS A 105 21.27 7.73 1.49
C HIS A 105 22.01 6.39 1.51
N GLY A 106 22.96 6.24 0.58
CA GLY A 106 23.83 5.06 0.48
C GLY A 106 24.84 4.94 1.65
N PRO A 107 25.49 3.78 1.84
CA PRO A 107 26.37 3.50 2.98
C PRO A 107 27.72 4.25 2.99
N GLY A 108 28.02 5.07 1.99
CA GLY A 108 29.34 5.67 1.83
C GLY A 108 29.29 7.04 1.19
N ASN A 109 29.16 8.10 2.01
CA ASN A 109 29.92 9.33 1.80
C ASN A 109 29.96 10.19 3.07
N VAL A 110 31.14 10.19 3.70
CA VAL A 110 31.84 11.27 4.43
C VAL A 110 31.08 12.08 5.51
N GLY A 111 31.55 11.90 6.75
CA GLY A 111 31.98 12.99 7.64
C GLY A 111 30.93 14.02 8.09
N GLY A 112 30.32 13.80 9.25
CA GLY A 112 29.54 14.84 9.91
C GLY A 112 28.42 14.28 10.79
N SER A 113 28.77 14.07 12.06
CA SER A 113 27.92 14.15 13.26
C SER A 113 26.39 14.04 13.12
N GLN A 114 25.86 13.00 13.79
CA GLN A 114 24.51 12.86 14.37
C GLN A 114 23.33 12.39 13.50
N ALA A 115 23.45 12.26 12.18
CA ALA A 115 22.42 11.61 11.37
C ALA A 115 22.81 10.18 10.94
N ARG A 116 23.41 9.40 11.85
CA ARG A 116 23.49 7.94 11.68
C ARG A 116 22.06 7.39 11.69
N SER A 117 21.48 7.34 10.49
CA SER A 117 20.68 6.26 9.94
C SER A 117 20.13 5.28 10.98
N HIS A 118 19.10 5.70 11.70
CA HIS A 118 18.26 4.75 12.42
C HIS A 118 17.61 3.77 11.43
N GLY A 119 17.47 4.12 10.14
CA GLY A 119 16.97 3.23 9.07
C GLY A 119 17.92 2.10 8.68
N ASN A 120 19.17 2.39 8.27
CA ASN A 120 20.12 1.35 7.82
C ASN A 120 20.58 0.45 8.97
N ILE A 121 20.72 0.98 10.20
CA ILE A 121 21.07 0.17 11.37
C ILE A 121 19.92 -0.76 11.77
N ARG A 122 18.64 -0.40 11.51
CA ARG A 122 17.46 -1.22 11.83
C ARG A 122 17.13 -2.27 10.76
N LEU A 123 17.33 -1.95 9.47
CA LEU A 123 17.26 -2.90 8.35
C LEU A 123 18.22 -4.08 8.60
N MET A 124 19.44 -3.77 9.07
CA MET A 124 20.48 -4.75 9.41
C MET A 124 20.20 -5.56 10.69
N ARG A 125 19.30 -5.10 11.59
CA ARG A 125 19.02 -5.74 12.90
C ARG A 125 17.72 -6.54 12.97
N GLY A 126 16.95 -6.63 11.89
CA GLY A 126 15.68 -7.39 11.90
C GLY A 126 14.54 -6.74 12.68
N VAL A 127 14.66 -5.45 13.05
CA VAL A 127 13.59 -4.70 13.75
C VAL A 127 12.65 -4.04 12.73
N TRP A 128 11.79 -4.87 12.13
CA TRP A 128 10.87 -4.51 11.03
C TRP A 128 9.46 -4.11 11.51
N THR A 129 9.18 -4.13 12.82
CA THR A 129 7.80 -4.36 13.33
C THR A 129 7.20 -3.27 14.22
N ASN A 130 7.69 -2.02 14.22
CA ASN A 130 7.03 -0.96 14.97
C ASN A 130 6.14 -0.10 14.08
N VAL A 131 4.82 -0.17 14.31
CA VAL A 131 3.77 0.61 13.62
C VAL A 131 4.08 2.10 13.52
N ARG A 132 4.81 2.68 14.48
CA ARG A 132 5.17 4.11 14.48
C ARG A 132 6.25 4.49 13.45
N PHE A 133 6.92 3.53 12.82
CA PHE A 133 8.04 3.75 11.91
C PHE A 133 7.90 2.99 10.58
N GLY A 134 6.69 2.46 10.30
CA GLY A 134 6.40 1.60 9.16
C GLY A 134 6.87 0.16 9.31
N ASP A 135 6.28 -0.72 8.51
CA ASP A 135 6.56 -2.15 8.43
C ASP A 135 6.60 -2.58 6.96
N MET A 136 7.83 -2.79 6.47
CA MET A 136 8.10 -3.13 5.07
C MET A 136 7.38 -4.40 4.62
N ARG A 137 7.25 -5.42 5.50
CA ARG A 137 6.61 -6.69 5.14
C ARG A 137 5.12 -6.48 4.92
N ARG A 138 4.49 -5.73 5.81
CA ARG A 138 3.06 -5.41 5.71
C ARG A 138 2.77 -4.49 4.52
N ALA A 139 3.64 -3.52 4.25
CA ALA A 139 3.52 -2.67 3.06
C ALA A 139 3.63 -3.48 1.76
N LEU A 140 4.61 -4.39 1.65
CA LEU A 140 4.76 -5.31 0.51
C LEU A 140 3.51 -6.17 0.33
N ALA A 141 3.06 -6.81 1.41
CA ALA A 141 1.91 -7.70 1.42
C ALA A 141 0.60 -6.98 1.03
N ALA A 142 0.47 -5.69 1.37
CA ALA A 142 -0.66 -4.86 0.96
C ALA A 142 -0.57 -4.50 -0.53
N CYS A 143 0.59 -4.06 -1.02
CA CYS A 143 0.81 -3.72 -2.42
C CYS A 143 0.59 -4.93 -3.35
N GLU A 144 1.10 -6.11 -2.98
CA GLU A 144 0.91 -7.35 -3.75
C GLU A 144 -0.59 -7.68 -3.92
N ARG A 145 -1.37 -7.58 -2.84
CA ARG A 145 -2.83 -7.78 -2.89
C ARG A 145 -3.53 -6.72 -3.73
N LEU A 146 -3.09 -5.46 -3.67
CA LEU A 146 -3.64 -4.38 -4.51
C LEU A 146 -3.37 -4.61 -6.01
N ILE A 147 -2.19 -5.14 -6.36
CA ILE A 147 -1.84 -5.55 -7.73
C ILE A 147 -2.78 -6.67 -8.20
N LEU A 148 -3.00 -7.70 -7.37
CA LEU A 148 -3.89 -8.82 -7.70
C LEU A 148 -5.34 -8.38 -7.93
N LEU A 149 -5.78 -7.32 -7.23
CA LEU A 149 -7.11 -6.75 -7.43
C LEU A 149 -7.24 -5.89 -8.71
N ASN A 150 -6.13 -5.68 -9.42
CA ASN A 150 -6.00 -4.86 -10.63
C ASN A 150 -6.68 -3.49 -10.45
N HIS A 151 -6.41 -2.84 -9.32
CA HIS A 151 -7.08 -1.59 -8.95
C HIS A 151 -6.42 -0.37 -9.58
N ASN A 152 -5.09 -0.25 -9.47
CA ASN A 152 -4.34 0.89 -9.97
C ASN A 152 -2.94 0.43 -10.44
N PRO A 153 -2.53 0.74 -11.68
CA PRO A 153 -1.18 0.42 -12.16
C PRO A 153 -0.05 1.03 -11.33
N CYS A 154 -0.28 2.14 -10.61
CA CYS A 154 0.71 2.74 -9.70
C CYS A 154 1.15 1.78 -8.57
N GLU A 155 0.36 0.76 -8.27
CA GLU A 155 0.72 -0.27 -7.28
C GLU A 155 1.94 -1.08 -7.73
N LEU A 156 2.18 -1.22 -9.04
CA LEU A 156 3.34 -1.91 -9.61
C LEU A 156 4.65 -1.16 -9.29
N ARG A 157 4.70 0.17 -9.50
CA ARG A 157 5.89 0.97 -9.18
C ARG A 157 6.14 1.05 -7.67
N ASP A 158 5.08 1.13 -6.87
CA ASP A 158 5.19 1.20 -5.41
C ASP A 158 5.73 -0.12 -4.86
N TYR A 159 5.22 -1.26 -5.36
CA TYR A 159 5.75 -2.57 -5.03
C TYR A 159 7.21 -2.74 -5.48
N ALA A 160 7.55 -2.27 -6.68
CA ALA A 160 8.94 -2.32 -7.17
C ALA A 160 9.90 -1.50 -6.29
N ALA A 161 9.51 -0.30 -5.85
CA ALA A 161 10.30 0.49 -4.92
C ALA A 161 10.53 -0.27 -3.62
N LEU A 162 9.52 -0.99 -3.11
CA LEU A 162 9.68 -1.81 -1.92
C LEU A 162 10.66 -2.99 -2.16
N LEU A 163 10.53 -3.69 -3.28
CA LEU A 163 11.42 -4.79 -3.66
C LEU A 163 12.88 -4.34 -3.78
N TYR A 164 13.13 -3.15 -4.33
CA TYR A 164 14.46 -2.54 -4.41
C TYR A 164 15.13 -2.45 -3.03
N HIS A 165 14.41 -1.92 -2.04
CA HIS A 165 14.92 -1.79 -0.67
C HIS A 165 15.11 -3.13 0.04
N CYS A 166 14.45 -4.18 -0.44
CA CYS A 166 14.65 -5.55 0.04
C CYS A 166 15.78 -6.30 -0.69
N GLY A 167 16.41 -5.68 -1.70
CA GLY A 167 17.47 -6.29 -2.50
C GLY A 167 17.00 -7.24 -3.60
N TYR A 168 15.68 -7.30 -3.87
CA TYR A 168 15.11 -8.12 -4.94
C TYR A 168 15.14 -7.37 -6.27
N TYR A 169 16.34 -7.11 -6.79
CA TYR A 169 16.55 -6.22 -7.95
C TYR A 169 15.95 -6.75 -9.26
N LYS A 170 15.99 -8.07 -9.48
CA LYS A 170 15.39 -8.70 -10.68
C LYS A 170 13.86 -8.51 -10.70
N ASP A 171 13.21 -8.83 -9.59
CA ASP A 171 11.77 -8.68 -9.46
C ASP A 171 11.38 -7.19 -9.53
N CYS A 172 12.15 -6.32 -8.86
CA CYS A 172 12.00 -4.86 -8.96
C CYS A 172 11.97 -4.39 -10.43
N LEU A 173 12.94 -4.82 -11.24
CA LEU A 173 13.00 -4.47 -12.66
C LEU A 173 11.76 -4.96 -13.42
N GLN A 174 11.34 -6.21 -13.20
CA GLN A 174 10.14 -6.77 -13.84
C GLN A 174 8.89 -5.96 -13.55
N TYR A 175 8.68 -5.54 -12.30
CA TYR A 175 7.53 -4.73 -11.92
C TYR A 175 7.60 -3.30 -12.47
N LEU A 176 8.79 -2.69 -12.57
CA LEU A 176 8.95 -1.38 -13.22
C LEU A 176 8.62 -1.44 -14.72
N THR A 177 9.09 -2.48 -15.42
CA THR A 177 8.73 -2.70 -16.83
C THR A 177 7.23 -2.94 -17.00
N SER A 178 6.62 -3.70 -16.08
CA SER A 178 5.16 -3.92 -16.09
C SER A 178 4.37 -2.64 -15.89
N TYR A 179 4.82 -1.77 -14.98
CA TYR A 179 4.24 -0.43 -14.79
C TYR A 179 4.36 0.42 -16.07
N GLN A 180 5.56 0.48 -16.66
CA GLN A 180 5.79 1.25 -17.89
C GLN A 180 4.89 0.77 -19.02
N ASN A 181 4.75 -0.55 -19.20
CA ASN A 181 3.85 -1.15 -20.19
C ASN A 181 2.39 -0.79 -19.94
N ALA A 182 1.94 -0.78 -18.68
CA ALA A 182 0.58 -0.39 -18.30
C ALA A 182 0.31 1.11 -18.52
N MET A 183 1.35 1.95 -18.46
CA MET A 183 1.29 3.40 -18.64
C MET A 183 1.42 3.85 -20.10
N VAL A 184 1.73 2.94 -21.04
CA VAL A 184 1.90 3.30 -22.46
C VAL A 184 0.61 3.94 -23.00
N GLY A 185 0.74 5.15 -23.54
CA GLY A 185 -0.37 5.89 -24.14
C GLY A 185 -1.26 6.66 -23.14
N GLN A 186 -0.94 6.66 -21.85
CA GLN A 186 -1.64 7.50 -20.88
C GLN A 186 -1.04 8.92 -20.84
N PRO A 187 -1.83 9.98 -21.05
CA PRO A 187 -1.34 11.36 -21.00
C PRO A 187 -1.04 11.79 -19.57
N ARG A 188 0.19 12.22 -19.33
CA ARG A 188 0.64 12.75 -18.02
C ARG A 188 0.40 14.24 -18.01
N THR A 189 -0.57 14.66 -17.23
CA THR A 189 -0.98 16.09 -17.17
C THR A 189 -0.63 16.71 -15.83
N ASN A 190 -0.42 15.89 -14.80
CA ASN A 190 -0.10 16.36 -13.46
C ASN A 190 1.42 16.48 -13.28
N PRO A 191 1.94 17.63 -12.79
CA PRO A 191 3.35 17.78 -12.43
C PRO A 191 3.87 16.70 -11.48
N LEU A 192 3.03 16.20 -10.56
CA LEU A 192 3.41 15.12 -9.65
C LEU A 192 3.67 13.80 -10.39
N GLU A 193 2.82 13.45 -11.37
CA GLU A 193 2.99 12.24 -12.18
C GLU A 193 4.29 12.31 -12.98
N MET A 194 4.61 13.48 -13.55
CA MET A 194 5.86 13.69 -14.27
C MET A 194 7.10 13.43 -13.38
N LEU A 195 7.06 13.89 -12.13
CA LEU A 195 8.13 13.63 -11.15
C LEU A 195 8.22 12.15 -10.78
N GLU A 196 7.08 11.49 -10.58
CA GLU A 196 7.04 10.05 -10.31
C GLU A 196 7.63 9.24 -11.46
N ASP A 197 7.39 9.65 -12.68
CA ASP A 197 7.92 8.93 -13.83
C ASP A 197 9.41 9.15 -14.05
N ASP A 198 9.92 10.35 -13.78
CA ASP A 198 11.36 10.59 -13.74
C ASP A 198 12.03 9.74 -12.65
N ALA A 199 11.37 9.61 -11.49
CA ALA A 199 11.82 8.72 -10.43
C ALA A 199 11.77 7.22 -10.82
N VAL A 200 10.77 6.78 -11.59
CA VAL A 200 10.72 5.42 -12.17
C VAL A 200 11.90 5.19 -13.12
N ASN A 201 12.20 6.14 -14.00
CA ASN A 201 13.33 6.03 -14.94
C ASN A 201 14.67 5.99 -14.19
N THR A 202 14.83 6.86 -13.18
CA THR A 202 16.00 6.91 -12.32
C THR A 202 16.21 5.60 -11.56
N LEU A 203 15.14 5.05 -10.98
CA LEU A 203 15.19 3.76 -10.27
C LEU A 203 15.55 2.62 -11.24
N THR A 204 14.95 2.61 -12.43
CA THR A 204 15.22 1.61 -13.47
C THR A 204 16.68 1.64 -13.91
N ALA A 205 17.22 2.81 -14.20
CA ALA A 205 18.63 2.98 -14.56
C ALA A 205 19.55 2.46 -13.45
N ARG A 206 19.24 2.78 -12.18
CA ARG A 206 20.02 2.30 -11.04
C ARG A 206 19.97 0.79 -10.86
N VAL A 207 18.80 0.17 -11.00
CA VAL A 207 18.64 -1.28 -10.94
C VAL A 207 19.41 -1.98 -12.05
N ASN A 208 19.37 -1.44 -13.27
CA ASN A 208 20.14 -1.97 -14.39
C ASN A 208 21.66 -1.90 -14.13
N LEU A 209 22.15 -0.82 -13.54
CA LEU A 209 23.56 -0.72 -13.14
C LEU A 209 23.94 -1.79 -12.10
N ILE A 210 23.11 -1.98 -11.07
CA ILE A 210 23.34 -3.01 -10.04
C ILE A 210 23.35 -4.41 -10.66
N LEU A 211 22.41 -4.70 -11.57
CA LEU A 211 22.30 -6.00 -12.24
C LEU A 211 23.43 -6.24 -13.25
N ALA A 212 24.05 -5.19 -13.78
CA ALA A 212 25.20 -5.30 -14.67
C ALA A 212 26.53 -5.54 -13.93
N GLU A 213 26.58 -5.29 -12.61
CA GLU A 213 27.73 -5.62 -11.77
C GLU A 213 27.74 -7.12 -11.42
N ASP A 214 28.79 -7.84 -11.85
CA ASP A 214 28.98 -9.25 -11.51
C ASP A 214 29.10 -9.45 -9.98
N GLY A 215 28.29 -10.35 -9.42
CA GLY A 215 28.40 -10.79 -8.01
C GLY A 215 27.22 -10.42 -7.10
N TRP A 216 26.35 -9.49 -7.49
CA TRP A 216 25.17 -9.11 -6.69
C TRP A 216 24.09 -10.20 -6.63
N ASP A 217 24.01 -11.06 -7.65
CA ASP A 217 23.12 -12.22 -7.66
C ASP A 217 23.47 -13.28 -6.58
N SER A 218 24.72 -13.28 -6.09
CA SER A 218 25.17 -14.21 -5.05
C SER A 218 24.72 -13.79 -3.64
N HIS A 219 24.33 -12.53 -3.47
CA HIS A 219 23.78 -11.99 -2.23
C HIS A 219 22.26 -11.99 -2.26
N ARG A 220 21.64 -13.15 -2.51
CA ARG A 220 20.27 -13.35 -2.00
C ARG A 220 20.33 -13.10 -0.49
N PRO A 221 19.52 -12.20 0.08
CA PRO A 221 19.32 -12.21 1.53
C PRO A 221 18.99 -13.65 1.89
N ALA A 222 19.79 -14.26 2.75
CA ALA A 222 19.67 -15.68 3.07
C ALA A 222 18.18 -16.01 3.23
N ALA A 223 17.72 -17.02 2.47
CA ALA A 223 16.33 -17.45 2.40
C ALA A 223 15.78 -18.00 3.74
N SER A 224 16.40 -17.64 4.87
CA SER A 224 16.12 -18.12 6.22
C SER A 224 15.34 -17.13 7.09
N TYR A 225 15.19 -15.85 6.73
CA TYR A 225 14.48 -14.86 7.56
C TYR A 225 13.01 -14.63 7.18
N TRP A 226 12.60 -15.04 5.97
CA TRP A 226 11.23 -14.86 5.48
C TRP A 226 10.38 -16.13 5.62
N THR A 227 11.00 -17.30 5.57
CA THR A 227 10.35 -18.62 5.67
C THR A 227 10.24 -19.14 7.11
N LYS A 228 10.90 -18.51 8.09
CA LYS A 228 10.94 -18.97 9.49
C LYS A 228 9.95 -18.29 10.43
N ASN A 229 9.06 -17.44 9.94
CA ASN A 229 7.97 -16.92 10.77
C ASN A 229 6.70 -17.72 10.48
N SER A 230 6.68 -18.93 11.03
CA SER A 230 5.47 -19.70 11.30
C SER A 230 4.70 -19.05 12.46
N GLU A 231 4.27 -17.81 12.31
CA GLU A 231 3.27 -17.19 13.18
C GLU A 231 2.21 -16.48 12.32
N PRO A 232 0.93 -16.59 12.69
CA PRO A 232 -0.15 -16.26 11.80
C PRO A 232 -0.47 -14.75 11.89
N TRP A 233 -0.55 -14.11 10.72
CA TRP A 233 -1.11 -12.77 10.43
C TRP A 233 -0.52 -11.53 11.16
#